data_AF-A0A356P758-F1
#
_entry.id   AF-A0A356P758-F1
#
_cell.length_a   1.000
_cell.length_b   1.000
_cell.length_c   1.000
_cell.angle_alpha   90.00
_cell.angle_beta   90.00
_cell.angle_gamma   90.00
#
_symmetry.space_group_name_H-M   'P 1'
#
loop_
_entity.id
_entity.type
_entity.pdbx_description
1 polymer ?
#
loop_
_entity_poly.entity_id
_entity_poly.type
_entity_poly.pdbx_seq_one_letter_code
_entity_poly.pdbx_strand_id
1 'polypeptide(L)'
;VFKMVTAMTVLKLKLTTPYEQVDDKLTSLGNNNAQSQGFSEWGGNYFGLVNLTKALAKSSNIYFQVMGRRVFDAQPEAIKQTATEFGLGAQSGVDLPTEAKGTAPSAEWKKAYFGPTVEKSRATKLAKIENDYASQLANTTDAKAKQKLQTAKDSKIKQVELQYQQDIIDKVDWRVSDSYNTSIGQGDNKYSPLQLANYTATIVNGGKHYQPYVVDKLLDPLTGKTFLETQPKVLNTVSISPEILDQVKQGMRAVVTGSGKNAGTAQGIFADLPDFTGGAKTGTAQVGNANTELGGVFNGTFVAFAPYDKPQIAFAGVVEFGEHGGSTAGYVAKAAFMKYFGWKTAN
;
A
#
# COMPACT_ATOMS: atom_id res chain seq x y z
N VAL A 1 -0.69 -7.40 1.42
CA VAL A 1 0.65 -7.41 2.07
C VAL A 1 0.95 -6.15 2.89
N PHE A 2 0.44 -4.97 2.49
CA PHE A 2 0.71 -3.69 3.17
C PHE A 2 0.19 -3.55 4.61
N LYS A 3 -0.87 -4.28 5.00
CA LYS A 3 -1.50 -4.21 6.34
C LYS A 3 -0.52 -4.31 7.52
N MET A 4 0.62 -4.96 7.30
CA MET A 4 1.70 -5.04 8.28
C MET A 4 2.33 -3.65 8.58
N VAL A 5 2.44 -2.73 7.61
CA VAL A 5 2.84 -1.32 7.85
C VAL A 5 1.83 -0.65 8.77
N THR A 6 0.54 -0.78 8.47
CA THR A 6 -0.54 -0.20 9.30
C THR A 6 -0.52 -0.78 10.72
N ALA A 7 -0.30 -2.10 10.87
CA ALA A 7 -0.12 -2.77 12.16
C ALA A 7 1.03 -2.16 12.98
N MET A 8 2.21 -2.02 12.38
CA MET A 8 3.36 -1.45 13.08
C MET A 8 3.12 0.01 13.46
N THR A 9 2.51 0.78 12.56
CA THR A 9 2.25 2.21 12.76
C THR A 9 1.28 2.44 13.92
N VAL A 10 0.15 1.73 13.94
CA VAL A 10 -0.88 1.90 14.97
C VAL A 10 -0.38 1.48 16.36
N LEU A 11 0.45 0.44 16.44
CA LEU A 11 1.09 0.01 17.68
C LEU A 11 2.17 0.99 18.15
N LYS A 12 3.02 1.50 17.24
CA LYS A 12 4.05 2.51 17.56
C LYS A 12 3.43 3.76 18.18
N LEU A 13 2.29 4.20 17.65
CA LEU A 13 1.54 5.34 18.17
C LEU A 13 0.68 5.03 19.40
N LYS A 14 0.66 3.77 19.87
CA LYS A 14 -0.13 3.31 21.01
C LYS A 14 -1.64 3.58 20.88
N LEU A 15 -2.14 3.57 19.64
CA LEU A 15 -3.57 3.79 19.32
C LEU A 15 -4.39 2.49 19.37
N THR A 16 -3.72 1.38 19.64
CA THR A 16 -4.30 0.06 19.90
C THR A 16 -3.31 -0.79 20.68
N THR A 17 -3.76 -1.97 21.13
CA THR A 17 -2.88 -3.02 21.66
C THR A 17 -3.00 -4.27 20.77
N PRO A 18 -2.04 -5.21 20.80
CA PRO A 18 -2.16 -6.46 20.04
C PRO A 18 -3.40 -7.30 20.42
N TYR A 19 -3.98 -7.03 21.59
CA TYR A 19 -5.09 -7.79 22.18
C TYR A 19 -6.45 -7.13 22.00
N GLU A 20 -6.48 -5.83 21.65
CA GLU A 20 -7.73 -5.13 21.41
C GLU A 20 -8.50 -5.84 20.28
N GLN A 21 -9.80 -6.06 20.51
CA GLN A 21 -10.67 -6.70 19.54
C GLN A 21 -11.61 -5.67 18.91
N VAL A 22 -11.73 -5.75 17.59
CA VAL A 22 -12.74 -5.02 16.81
C VAL A 22 -13.71 -6.02 16.25
N ASP A 23 -15.02 -5.74 16.29
CA ASP A 23 -16.01 -6.54 15.58
C ASP A 23 -15.97 -6.16 14.09
N ASP A 24 -15.57 -7.09 13.23
CA ASP A 24 -15.46 -6.85 11.78
C ASP A 24 -16.82 -6.85 11.05
N LYS A 25 -17.93 -6.81 11.78
CA LYS A 25 -19.28 -6.56 11.25
C LYS A 25 -19.60 -5.08 11.11
N LEU A 26 -19.03 -4.28 12.02
CA LEU A 26 -19.37 -2.89 12.14
C LEU A 26 -18.29 -2.11 11.40
N THR A 27 -18.64 -1.60 10.21
CA THR A 27 -18.00 -0.37 9.79
C THR A 27 -18.37 0.67 10.83
N SER A 28 -17.53 0.84 11.85
CA SER A 28 -17.77 1.74 12.97
C SER A 28 -17.69 3.22 12.56
N LEU A 29 -18.02 3.53 11.30
CA LEU A 29 -17.65 4.78 10.65
C LEU A 29 -18.84 5.29 9.82
N GLY A 30 -19.40 6.40 10.30
CA GLY A 30 -20.49 7.15 9.68
C GLY A 30 -21.81 7.10 10.45
N ASN A 31 -22.81 7.84 9.98
CA ASN A 31 -24.17 7.82 10.55
C ASN A 31 -24.84 6.45 10.36
N ASN A 32 -26.02 6.22 10.94
CA ASN A 32 -26.73 4.94 10.86
C ASN A 32 -26.93 4.44 9.42
N ASN A 33 -27.03 5.33 8.43
CA ASN A 33 -27.10 4.96 7.01
C ASN A 33 -25.76 4.46 6.46
N ALA A 34 -24.65 5.13 6.77
CA ALA A 34 -23.30 4.67 6.41
C ALA A 34 -22.93 3.35 7.10
N GLN A 35 -23.39 3.15 8.35
CA GLN A 35 -23.28 1.88 9.07
C GLN A 35 -24.16 0.79 8.42
N SER A 36 -25.33 1.14 7.87
CA SER A 36 -26.16 0.21 7.09
C SER A 36 -25.63 -0.07 5.69
N GLN A 37 -24.69 0.74 5.20
CA GLN A 37 -23.98 0.58 3.91
C GLN A 37 -22.52 0.15 4.07
N GLY A 38 -22.14 -0.35 5.25
CA GLY A 38 -20.76 -0.70 5.57
C GLY A 38 -20.06 -1.51 4.47
N PHE A 39 -18.79 -1.20 4.22
CA PHE A 39 -17.93 -2.02 3.38
C PHE A 39 -17.87 -3.44 3.95
N SER A 40 -18.35 -4.41 3.19
CA SER A 40 -18.23 -5.82 3.55
C SER A 40 -16.76 -6.21 3.64
N GLU A 41 -16.45 -7.18 4.50
CA GLU A 41 -15.18 -7.88 4.37
C GLU A 41 -15.01 -8.46 2.97
N TRP A 42 -13.75 -8.73 2.61
CA TRP A 42 -13.45 -9.39 1.35
C TRP A 42 -14.20 -10.74 1.27
N GLY A 43 -14.78 -11.04 0.11
CA GLY A 43 -15.55 -12.26 -0.13
C GLY A 43 -16.85 -12.39 0.69
N GLY A 44 -17.35 -11.31 1.29
CA GLY A 44 -18.57 -11.35 2.13
C GLY A 44 -18.37 -12.07 3.47
N ASN A 45 -17.11 -12.20 3.91
CA ASN A 45 -16.76 -12.90 5.14
C ASN A 45 -17.28 -12.17 6.41
N TYR A 46 -17.28 -12.91 7.51
CA TYR A 46 -17.45 -12.37 8.86
C TYR A 46 -16.53 -13.15 9.82
N PHE A 47 -15.50 -12.49 10.34
CA PHE A 47 -14.54 -13.10 11.25
C PHE A 47 -14.89 -12.86 12.73
N GLY A 48 -15.86 -11.98 13.02
CA GLY A 48 -16.28 -11.62 14.37
C GLY A 48 -15.28 -10.70 15.05
N LEU A 49 -15.11 -10.90 16.35
CA LEU A 49 -14.08 -10.22 17.11
C LEU A 49 -12.70 -10.61 16.58
N VAL A 50 -11.98 -9.62 16.07
CA VAL A 50 -10.64 -9.74 15.48
C VAL A 50 -9.67 -8.85 16.26
N ASN A 51 -8.59 -9.45 16.74
CA ASN A 51 -7.41 -8.74 17.22
C ASN A 51 -6.34 -8.66 16.12
N LEU A 52 -5.20 -8.03 16.39
CA LEU A 52 -4.14 -7.82 15.40
C LEU A 52 -3.69 -9.10 14.69
N THR A 53 -3.38 -10.15 15.45
CA THR A 53 -2.89 -11.43 14.92
C THR A 53 -3.93 -12.09 14.02
N LYS A 54 -5.20 -12.16 14.48
CA LYS A 54 -6.29 -12.72 13.69
C LYS A 54 -6.59 -11.85 12.45
N ALA A 55 -6.52 -10.53 12.57
CA ALA A 55 -6.71 -9.61 11.46
C ALA A 55 -5.62 -9.77 10.38
N LEU A 56 -4.36 -9.99 10.77
CA LEU A 56 -3.28 -10.31 9.82
C LEU A 56 -3.51 -11.69 9.18
N ALA A 57 -3.83 -12.71 9.99
CA ALA A 57 -4.08 -14.08 9.56
C ALA A 57 -5.23 -14.19 8.54
N LYS A 58 -6.35 -13.53 8.83
CA LYS A 58 -7.56 -13.48 7.98
C LYS A 58 -7.53 -12.35 6.95
N SER A 59 -6.49 -11.51 6.98
CA SER A 59 -6.39 -10.33 6.13
C SER A 59 -7.64 -9.46 6.21
N SER A 60 -8.15 -9.17 7.41
CA SER A 60 -9.37 -8.39 7.62
C SER A 60 -9.24 -6.98 7.03
N ASN A 61 -10.11 -6.52 6.13
CA ASN A 61 -10.12 -5.14 5.66
C ASN A 61 -10.63 -4.20 6.76
N ILE A 62 -11.71 -4.57 7.45
CA ILE A 62 -12.41 -3.68 8.37
C ILE A 62 -11.52 -3.34 9.57
N TYR A 63 -10.85 -4.32 10.17
CA TYR A 63 -9.91 -4.06 11.26
C TYR A 63 -8.85 -3.03 10.85
N PHE A 64 -8.24 -3.20 9.67
CA PHE A 64 -7.17 -2.32 9.22
C PHE A 64 -7.67 -0.95 8.74
N GLN A 65 -8.92 -0.83 8.29
CA GLN A 65 -9.56 0.45 8.03
C GLN A 65 -9.82 1.23 9.33
N VAL A 66 -10.26 0.54 10.39
CA VAL A 66 -10.40 1.14 11.73
C VAL A 66 -9.05 1.61 12.27
N MET A 67 -8.03 0.74 12.22
CA MET A 67 -6.67 1.11 12.66
C MET A 67 -6.07 2.23 11.82
N GLY A 68 -6.24 2.16 10.50
CA GLY A 68 -5.84 3.19 9.56
C GLY A 68 -6.45 4.53 9.92
N ARG A 69 -7.77 4.57 10.15
CA ARG A 69 -8.47 5.79 10.54
C ARG A 69 -7.92 6.41 11.81
N ARG A 70 -7.73 5.61 12.86
CA ARG A 70 -7.11 6.08 14.12
C ARG A 70 -5.75 6.72 13.87
N VAL A 71 -4.91 6.08 13.04
CA VAL A 71 -3.60 6.62 12.68
C VAL A 71 -3.74 7.93 11.90
N PHE A 72 -4.62 8.00 10.90
CA PHE A 72 -4.78 9.22 10.10
C PHE A 72 -5.36 10.39 10.92
N ASP A 73 -6.29 10.13 11.84
CA ASP A 73 -6.82 11.17 12.73
C ASP A 73 -5.76 11.69 13.71
N ALA A 74 -4.86 10.81 14.19
CA ALA A 74 -3.79 11.18 15.12
C ALA A 74 -2.58 11.82 14.43
N GLN A 75 -2.11 11.23 13.32
CA GLN A 75 -0.92 11.63 12.59
C GLN A 75 -1.00 11.20 11.11
N PRO A 76 -1.51 12.08 10.21
CA PRO A 76 -1.79 11.75 8.81
C PRO A 76 -0.61 11.20 7.99
N GLU A 77 0.62 11.56 8.34
CA GLU A 77 1.83 11.15 7.63
C GLU A 77 2.45 9.84 8.15
N ALA A 78 2.00 9.32 9.30
CA ALA A 78 2.69 8.26 10.02
C ALA A 78 2.77 6.93 9.24
N ILE A 79 1.73 6.58 8.47
CA ILE A 79 1.73 5.37 7.64
C ILE A 79 2.77 5.48 6.53
N LYS A 80 2.85 6.63 5.85
CA LYS A 80 3.87 6.89 4.83
C LYS A 80 5.27 6.89 5.42
N GLN A 81 5.47 7.57 6.55
CA GLN A 81 6.76 7.58 7.25
C GLN A 81 7.22 6.16 7.58
N THR A 82 6.33 5.35 8.17
CA THR A 82 6.62 3.94 8.46
C THR A 82 6.88 3.17 7.18
N ALA A 83 6.09 3.34 6.11
CA ALA A 83 6.36 2.68 4.83
C ALA A 83 7.75 3.02 4.28
N THR A 84 8.13 4.31 4.29
CA THR A 84 9.42 4.80 3.80
C THR A 84 10.60 4.32 4.63
N GLU A 85 10.47 4.21 5.96
CA GLU A 85 11.51 3.63 6.82
C GLU A 85 11.88 2.19 6.41
N PHE A 86 10.93 1.46 5.82
CA PHE A 86 11.14 0.11 5.30
C PHE A 86 11.43 0.07 3.78
N GLY A 87 11.73 1.22 3.16
CA GLY A 87 12.09 1.32 1.74
C GLY A 87 10.92 1.35 0.76
N LEU A 88 9.67 1.36 1.25
CA LEU A 88 8.49 1.43 0.38
C LEU A 88 8.27 2.87 -0.13
N GLY A 89 8.09 3.04 -1.43
CA GLY A 89 7.90 4.35 -2.07
C GLY A 89 9.19 5.15 -2.31
N ALA A 90 10.35 4.52 -2.12
CA ALA A 90 11.68 5.04 -2.42
C ALA A 90 12.47 4.03 -3.25
N GLN A 91 13.39 4.51 -4.10
CA GLN A 91 14.34 3.62 -4.77
C GLN A 91 15.20 2.90 -3.72
N SER A 92 15.39 1.59 -3.87
CA SER A 92 16.20 0.77 -2.98
C SER A 92 17.70 1.03 -3.15
N GLY A 93 18.10 1.58 -4.30
CA GLY A 93 19.50 1.80 -4.65
C GLY A 93 20.20 0.53 -5.10
N VAL A 94 19.45 -0.48 -5.56
CA VAL A 94 20.02 -1.68 -6.16
C VAL A 94 20.97 -1.32 -7.30
N ASP A 95 22.03 -2.10 -7.47
CA ASP A 95 23.05 -2.03 -8.51
C ASP A 95 22.55 -2.51 -9.89
N LEU A 96 21.34 -2.07 -10.25
CA LEU A 96 20.71 -2.30 -11.56
C LEU A 96 20.42 -0.96 -12.24
N PRO A 97 20.41 -0.92 -13.59
CA PRO A 97 20.34 0.34 -14.33
C PRO A 97 19.01 1.09 -14.17
N THR A 98 17.93 0.39 -13.81
CA THR A 98 16.59 0.98 -13.70
C THR A 98 15.85 0.46 -12.47
N GLU A 99 15.14 1.37 -11.80
CA GLU A 99 14.28 1.03 -10.68
C GLU A 99 13.10 2.02 -10.61
N ALA A 100 11.88 1.48 -10.52
CA ALA A 100 10.70 2.27 -10.25
C ALA A 100 10.65 2.68 -8.77
N LYS A 101 10.44 3.97 -8.51
CA LYS A 101 10.37 4.52 -7.14
C LYS A 101 9.18 3.99 -6.32
N GLY A 102 8.06 3.65 -6.97
CA GLY A 102 6.82 3.35 -6.29
C GLY A 102 6.17 4.59 -5.65
N THR A 103 5.20 4.40 -4.76
CA THR A 103 4.45 5.47 -4.09
C THR A 103 3.90 4.98 -2.75
N ALA A 104 4.19 5.75 -1.69
CA ALA A 104 3.54 5.65 -0.39
C ALA A 104 2.70 6.92 -0.16
N PRO A 105 1.36 6.86 -0.34
CA PRO A 105 0.51 8.05 -0.32
C PRO A 105 0.27 8.56 1.11
N SER A 106 -0.05 9.84 1.20
CA SER A 106 -0.34 10.60 2.43
C SER A 106 -1.07 11.90 2.07
N ALA A 107 -1.52 12.65 3.07
CA ALA A 107 -2.21 13.91 2.85
C ALA A 107 -1.31 14.93 2.13
N GLU A 108 -0.06 15.09 2.59
CA GLU A 108 0.90 16.00 1.94
C GLU A 108 1.29 15.52 0.55
N TRP A 109 1.48 14.21 0.38
CA TRP A 109 1.77 13.64 -0.94
C TRP A 109 0.65 13.92 -1.94
N LYS A 110 -0.62 13.71 -1.54
CA LYS A 110 -1.78 13.91 -2.41
C LYS A 110 -1.88 15.35 -2.88
N LYS A 111 -1.67 16.31 -1.96
CA LYS A 111 -1.59 17.74 -2.27
C LYS A 111 -0.48 18.06 -3.26
N ALA A 112 0.73 17.58 -3.01
CA ALA A 112 1.88 17.83 -3.87
C ALA A 112 1.74 17.17 -5.26
N TYR A 113 1.07 16.01 -5.33
CA TYR A 113 0.93 15.24 -6.56
C TYR A 113 -0.21 15.78 -7.46
N PHE A 114 -1.40 15.99 -6.89
CA PHE A 114 -2.58 16.39 -7.67
C PHE A 114 -2.80 17.91 -7.74
N GLY A 115 -2.33 18.68 -6.76
CA GLY A 115 -2.50 20.13 -6.68
C GLY A 115 -2.08 20.87 -7.96
N PRO A 116 -0.84 20.69 -8.46
CA PRO A 116 -0.37 21.37 -9.66
C PRO A 116 -1.23 21.08 -10.90
N THR A 117 -1.73 19.86 -11.03
CA THR A 117 -2.61 19.46 -12.15
C THR A 117 -3.96 20.17 -12.08
N VAL A 118 -4.56 20.25 -10.89
CA VAL A 118 -5.84 20.92 -10.66
C VAL A 118 -5.71 22.44 -10.87
N GLU A 119 -4.64 23.05 -10.35
CA GLU A 119 -4.34 24.47 -10.56
C GLU A 119 -4.13 24.82 -12.03
N LYS A 120 -3.36 24.01 -12.76
CA LYS A 120 -3.14 24.18 -14.20
C LYS A 120 -4.45 24.06 -14.98
N SER A 121 -5.32 23.12 -14.61
CA SER A 121 -6.64 22.96 -15.23
C SER A 121 -7.50 24.20 -15.04
N ARG A 122 -7.56 24.74 -13.80
CA ARG A 122 -8.26 26.00 -13.50
C ARG A 122 -7.71 27.16 -14.33
N ALA A 123 -6.39 27.39 -14.29
CA ALA A 123 -5.75 28.49 -15.01
C ALA A 123 -6.02 28.42 -16.52
N THR A 124 -5.95 27.23 -17.11
CA THR A 124 -6.24 27.00 -18.53
C THR A 124 -7.70 27.36 -18.87
N LYS A 125 -8.66 26.94 -18.04
CA LYS A 125 -10.09 27.26 -18.25
C LYS A 125 -10.37 28.76 -18.12
N LEU A 126 -9.77 29.43 -17.13
CA LEU A 126 -9.92 30.87 -16.94
C LEU A 126 -9.32 31.68 -18.09
N ALA A 127 -8.10 31.32 -18.54
CA ALA A 127 -7.46 31.97 -19.68
C ALA A 127 -8.30 31.81 -20.97
N LYS A 128 -8.91 30.64 -21.18
CA LYS A 128 -9.84 30.42 -22.29
C LYS A 128 -11.06 31.36 -22.20
N ILE A 129 -11.68 31.48 -21.03
CA ILE A 129 -12.81 32.40 -20.83
C ILE A 129 -12.38 33.85 -21.08
N GLU A 130 -11.20 34.26 -20.64
CA GLU A 130 -10.69 35.60 -20.91
C GLU A 130 -10.59 35.87 -22.41
N ASN A 131 -9.94 34.96 -23.15
CA ASN A 131 -9.76 35.08 -24.59
C ASN A 131 -11.10 35.10 -25.35
N ASP A 132 -12.06 34.26 -24.95
CA ASP A 132 -13.38 34.16 -25.61
C ASP A 132 -14.18 35.48 -25.50
N TYR A 133 -14.02 36.23 -24.41
CA TYR A 133 -14.82 37.43 -24.11
C TYR A 133 -14.08 38.76 -24.37
N ALA A 134 -12.74 38.77 -24.39
CA ALA A 134 -11.94 39.99 -24.51
C ALA A 134 -12.34 40.84 -25.74
N SER A 135 -12.34 40.24 -26.94
CA SER A 135 -12.70 40.95 -28.18
C SER A 135 -14.16 41.38 -28.21
N GLN A 136 -15.07 40.58 -27.65
CA GLN A 136 -16.51 40.90 -27.61
C GLN A 136 -16.78 42.12 -26.72
N LEU A 137 -16.13 42.17 -25.56
CA LEU A 137 -16.24 43.29 -24.62
C LEU A 137 -15.57 44.57 -25.12
N ALA A 138 -14.48 44.44 -25.89
CA ALA A 138 -13.81 45.57 -26.53
C ALA A 138 -14.64 46.18 -27.66
N ASN A 139 -15.29 45.34 -28.47
CA ASN A 139 -16.02 45.77 -29.66
C ASN A 139 -17.48 46.18 -29.40
N THR A 140 -18.02 45.92 -28.20
CA THR A 140 -19.41 46.27 -27.84
C THR A 140 -19.48 47.68 -27.23
N THR A 141 -20.17 48.59 -27.92
CA THR A 141 -20.34 50.00 -27.50
C THR A 141 -21.59 50.24 -26.66
N ASP A 142 -22.65 49.45 -26.84
CA ASP A 142 -23.88 49.55 -26.04
C ASP A 142 -23.62 49.08 -24.60
N ALA A 143 -23.93 49.94 -23.63
CA ALA A 143 -23.65 49.70 -22.21
C ALA A 143 -24.41 48.49 -21.65
N LYS A 144 -25.67 48.29 -22.05
CA LYS A 144 -26.51 47.17 -21.57
C LYS A 144 -26.01 45.85 -22.16
N ALA A 145 -25.65 45.82 -23.42
CA ALA A 145 -25.07 44.66 -24.10
C ALA A 145 -23.71 44.29 -23.50
N LYS A 146 -22.85 45.28 -23.22
CA LYS A 146 -21.56 45.06 -22.56
C LYS A 146 -21.73 44.52 -21.14
N GLN A 147 -22.70 45.04 -20.38
CA GLN A 147 -23.03 44.51 -19.05
C GLN A 147 -23.51 43.06 -19.13
N LYS A 148 -24.37 42.72 -20.10
CA LYS A 148 -24.83 41.34 -20.31
C LYS A 148 -23.69 40.38 -20.65
N LEU A 149 -22.74 40.80 -21.49
CA LEU A 149 -21.54 40.02 -21.82
C LEU A 149 -20.65 39.82 -20.59
N GLN A 150 -20.45 40.86 -19.77
CA GLN A 150 -19.69 40.77 -18.54
C GLN A 150 -20.34 39.82 -17.54
N THR A 151 -21.65 39.92 -17.31
CA THR A 151 -22.38 38.99 -16.44
C THR A 151 -22.30 37.54 -16.92
N ALA A 152 -22.32 37.30 -18.23
CA ALA A 152 -22.13 35.96 -18.80
C ALA A 152 -20.70 35.44 -18.58
N LYS A 153 -19.68 36.29 -18.75
CA LYS A 153 -18.28 35.97 -18.45
C LYS A 153 -18.10 35.61 -16.97
N ASP A 154 -18.61 36.45 -16.07
CA ASP A 154 -18.53 36.25 -14.62
C ASP A 154 -19.23 34.96 -14.19
N SER A 155 -20.36 34.64 -14.81
CA SER A 155 -21.08 33.38 -14.56
C SER A 155 -20.24 32.15 -14.95
N LYS A 156 -19.51 32.21 -16.08
CA LYS A 156 -18.60 31.13 -16.49
C LYS A 156 -17.38 31.03 -15.58
N ILE A 157 -16.80 32.16 -15.16
CA ILE A 157 -15.70 32.18 -14.18
C ILE A 157 -16.17 31.51 -12.88
N LYS A 158 -17.35 31.89 -12.37
CA LYS A 158 -17.94 31.28 -11.17
C LYS A 158 -18.11 29.76 -11.29
N GLN A 159 -18.54 29.26 -12.44
CA GLN A 159 -18.62 27.81 -12.68
C GLN A 159 -17.26 27.12 -12.63
N VAL A 160 -16.22 27.73 -13.21
CA VAL A 160 -14.84 27.21 -13.13
C VAL A 160 -14.34 27.21 -11.68
N GLU A 161 -14.61 28.25 -10.91
CA GLU A 161 -14.24 28.31 -9.50
C GLU A 161 -14.97 27.25 -8.67
N LEU A 162 -16.27 27.06 -8.87
CA LEU A 162 -17.03 26.01 -8.17
C LEU A 162 -16.47 24.61 -8.49
N GLN A 163 -16.17 24.35 -9.76
CA GLN A 163 -15.53 23.09 -10.15
C GLN A 163 -14.13 22.94 -9.56
N TYR A 164 -13.36 24.02 -9.49
CA TYR A 164 -12.04 24.00 -8.85
C TYR A 164 -12.14 23.66 -7.36
N GLN A 165 -13.05 24.28 -6.62
CA GLN A 165 -13.27 23.95 -5.20
C GLN A 165 -13.68 22.47 -5.03
N GLN A 166 -14.55 21.97 -5.91
CA GLN A 166 -14.91 20.55 -5.90
C GLN A 166 -13.71 19.64 -6.22
N ASP A 167 -12.90 20.00 -7.22
CA ASP A 167 -11.69 19.25 -7.60
C ASP A 167 -10.65 19.26 -6.47
N ILE A 168 -10.51 20.36 -5.71
CA ILE A 168 -9.67 20.42 -4.52
C ILE A 168 -10.16 19.39 -3.48
N ILE A 169 -11.44 19.43 -3.13
CA ILE A 169 -12.03 18.52 -2.13
C ILE A 169 -11.87 17.04 -2.56
N ASP A 170 -12.12 16.72 -3.83
CA ASP A 170 -12.15 15.34 -4.30
C ASP A 170 -10.77 14.76 -4.61
N LYS A 171 -9.90 15.57 -5.23
CA LYS A 171 -8.64 15.08 -5.83
C LYS A 171 -7.40 15.51 -5.06
N VAL A 172 -7.47 16.57 -4.27
CA VAL A 172 -6.28 17.17 -3.63
C VAL A 172 -6.33 16.96 -2.12
N ASP A 173 -7.46 17.26 -1.49
CA ASP A 173 -7.65 17.06 -0.07
C ASP A 173 -7.73 15.58 0.30
N TRP A 174 -7.17 15.25 1.46
CA TRP A 174 -7.22 13.89 2.00
C TRP A 174 -8.61 13.60 2.56
N ARG A 175 -9.27 12.61 1.99
CA ARG A 175 -10.61 12.20 2.38
C ARG A 175 -10.55 10.96 3.27
N VAL A 176 -11.64 10.74 3.98
CA VAL A 176 -11.84 9.53 4.80
C VAL A 176 -11.70 8.25 3.96
N SER A 177 -12.18 8.26 2.72
CA SER A 177 -12.02 7.14 1.78
C SER A 177 -10.55 6.83 1.46
N ASP A 178 -9.70 7.85 1.40
CA ASP A 178 -8.27 7.68 1.13
C ASP A 178 -7.62 6.96 2.32
N SER A 179 -8.01 7.33 3.54
CA SER A 179 -7.57 6.66 4.77
C SER A 179 -7.88 5.16 4.75
N TYR A 180 -9.10 4.78 4.35
CA TYR A 180 -9.50 3.38 4.28
C TYR A 180 -8.72 2.60 3.23
N ASN A 181 -8.63 3.12 2.01
CA ASN A 181 -7.90 2.44 0.93
C ASN A 181 -6.41 2.35 1.22
N THR A 182 -5.79 3.45 1.65
CA THR A 182 -4.35 3.50 1.91
C THR A 182 -3.95 2.55 3.02
N SER A 183 -4.73 2.43 4.10
CA SER A 183 -4.43 1.57 5.25
C SER A 183 -4.38 0.07 4.93
N ILE A 184 -5.02 -0.36 3.84
CA ILE A 184 -5.01 -1.77 3.40
C ILE A 184 -4.08 -2.00 2.20
N GLY A 185 -3.40 -0.96 1.72
CA GLY A 185 -2.48 -1.03 0.58
C GLY A 185 -3.14 -0.87 -0.79
N GLN A 186 -4.35 -0.30 -0.85
CA GLN A 186 -5.04 0.06 -2.09
C GLN A 186 -4.89 1.57 -2.38
N GLY A 187 -5.59 2.08 -3.40
CA GLY A 187 -5.48 3.47 -3.83
C GLY A 187 -4.14 3.74 -4.51
N ASP A 188 -3.49 4.83 -4.14
CA ASP A 188 -2.21 5.25 -4.75
C ASP A 188 -0.97 4.49 -4.24
N ASN A 189 -1.15 3.45 -3.41
CA ASN A 189 -0.06 2.57 -3.00
C ASN A 189 0.50 1.80 -4.20
N LYS A 190 1.79 1.97 -4.50
CA LYS A 190 2.47 1.28 -5.61
C LYS A 190 3.85 0.85 -5.17
N TYR A 191 4.15 -0.44 -5.21
CA TYR A 191 5.42 -0.98 -4.74
C TYR A 191 5.96 -2.04 -5.70
N SER A 192 7.27 -2.02 -5.96
CA SER A 192 7.92 -3.06 -6.76
C SER A 192 8.06 -4.36 -5.95
N PRO A 193 8.16 -5.53 -6.60
CA PRO A 193 8.47 -6.77 -5.91
C PRO A 193 9.79 -6.70 -5.11
N LEU A 194 10.80 -5.97 -5.61
CA LEU A 194 12.06 -5.76 -4.90
C LEU A 194 11.85 -4.97 -3.59
N GLN A 195 11.06 -3.88 -3.63
CA GLN A 195 10.68 -3.14 -2.43
C GLN A 195 9.96 -4.03 -1.42
N LEU A 196 9.03 -4.88 -1.87
CA LEU A 196 8.29 -5.80 -1.01
C LEU A 196 9.18 -6.89 -0.38
N ALA A 197 10.17 -7.39 -1.13
CA ALA A 197 11.14 -8.36 -0.63
C ALA A 197 12.04 -7.73 0.44
N ASN A 198 12.58 -6.54 0.16
CA ASN A 198 13.45 -5.82 1.10
C ASN A 198 12.69 -5.36 2.36
N TYR A 199 11.45 -4.92 2.20
CA TYR A 199 10.51 -4.65 3.29
C TYR A 199 10.33 -5.86 4.20
N THR A 200 10.08 -7.03 3.60
CA THR A 200 9.89 -8.28 4.35
C THR A 200 11.18 -8.69 5.06
N ALA A 201 12.34 -8.58 4.40
CA ALA A 201 13.65 -8.84 5.00
C ALA A 201 13.91 -7.92 6.21
N THR A 202 13.58 -6.63 6.09
CA THR A 202 13.73 -5.62 7.15
C THR A 202 12.87 -5.94 8.38
N ILE A 203 11.63 -6.43 8.19
CA ILE A 203 10.79 -6.87 9.32
C ILE A 203 11.49 -7.99 10.09
N VAL A 204 11.96 -9.02 9.37
CA VAL A 204 12.34 -10.29 9.99
C VAL A 204 13.79 -10.33 10.47
N ASN A 205 14.62 -9.38 10.02
CA ASN A 205 16.01 -9.22 10.47
C ASN A 205 16.17 -8.30 11.70
N GLY A 206 15.07 -7.87 12.32
CA GLY A 206 15.10 -6.99 13.49
C GLY A 206 15.14 -5.50 13.16
N GLY A 207 14.72 -5.10 11.96
CA GLY A 207 14.51 -3.69 11.62
C GLY A 207 15.67 -2.98 10.93
N LYS A 208 16.70 -3.72 10.49
CA LYS A 208 17.82 -3.13 9.74
C LYS A 208 17.48 -3.15 8.24
N HIS A 209 17.28 -1.97 7.66
CA HIS A 209 17.00 -1.84 6.24
C HIS A 209 18.32 -1.78 5.47
N TYR A 210 18.59 -2.81 4.69
CA TYR A 210 19.80 -2.93 3.88
C TYR A 210 19.55 -2.47 2.44
N GLN A 211 20.60 -1.93 1.81
CA GLN A 211 20.62 -1.72 0.36
C GLN A 211 20.73 -3.09 -0.32
N PRO A 212 19.76 -3.50 -1.15
CA PRO A 212 19.87 -4.75 -1.90
C PRO A 212 20.93 -4.60 -3.01
N TYR A 213 21.60 -5.69 -3.35
CA TYR A 213 22.59 -5.74 -4.42
C TYR A 213 22.58 -7.11 -5.10
N VAL A 214 22.99 -7.16 -6.36
CA VAL A 214 23.08 -8.37 -7.19
C VAL A 214 24.54 -8.73 -7.45
N VAL A 215 25.42 -7.74 -7.61
CA VAL A 215 26.84 -7.95 -7.88
C VAL A 215 27.55 -8.32 -6.59
N ASP A 216 27.99 -9.56 -6.47
CA ASP A 216 28.82 -10.04 -5.36
C ASP A 216 30.25 -9.47 -5.43
N LYS A 217 30.90 -9.65 -6.58
CA LYS A 217 32.26 -9.15 -6.84
C LYS A 217 32.52 -8.86 -8.31
N LEU A 218 33.39 -7.91 -8.57
CA LEU A 218 33.97 -7.63 -9.87
C LEU A 218 35.40 -8.18 -9.92
N LEU A 219 35.68 -9.00 -10.93
CA LEU A 219 36.98 -9.62 -11.14
C LEU A 219 37.66 -8.98 -12.35
N ASP A 220 38.97 -8.79 -12.27
CA ASP A 220 39.80 -8.52 -13.44
C ASP A 220 39.79 -9.75 -14.37
N PRO A 221 39.35 -9.61 -15.63
CA PRO A 221 39.23 -10.74 -16.54
C PRO A 221 40.59 -11.32 -16.98
N LEU A 222 41.69 -10.58 -16.85
CA LEU A 222 43.03 -11.03 -17.23
C LEU A 222 43.76 -11.69 -16.06
N THR A 223 43.63 -11.14 -14.85
CA THR A 223 44.39 -11.61 -13.69
C THR A 223 43.58 -12.46 -12.72
N GLY A 224 42.25 -12.45 -12.82
CA GLY A 224 41.34 -13.09 -11.87
C GLY A 224 41.30 -12.42 -10.49
N LYS A 225 42.00 -11.30 -10.29
CA LYS A 225 42.03 -10.57 -9.03
C LYS A 225 40.70 -9.84 -8.79
N THR A 226 40.25 -9.83 -7.54
CA THR A 226 39.09 -9.05 -7.13
C THR A 226 39.40 -7.56 -7.23
N PHE A 227 38.63 -6.85 -8.04
CA PHE A 227 38.68 -5.39 -8.17
C PHE A 227 37.75 -4.72 -7.14
N LEU A 228 36.57 -5.29 -6.95
CA LEU A 228 35.56 -4.82 -6.00
C LEU A 228 34.83 -6.01 -5.41
N GLU A 229 34.61 -5.99 -4.10
CA GLU A 229 33.75 -6.94 -3.39
C GLU A 229 32.64 -6.16 -2.71
N THR A 230 31.39 -6.49 -3.02
CA THR A 230 30.23 -5.76 -2.50
C THR A 230 29.96 -6.20 -1.07
N GLN A 231 29.83 -5.22 -0.17
CA GLN A 231 29.54 -5.46 1.24
C GLN A 231 28.12 -5.00 1.60
N PRO A 232 27.40 -5.70 2.50
CA PRO A 232 26.08 -5.27 2.95
C PRO A 232 26.12 -3.86 3.56
N LYS A 233 25.29 -2.96 3.03
CA LYS A 233 25.19 -1.57 3.51
C LYS A 233 23.84 -1.33 4.17
N VAL A 234 23.86 -0.95 5.45
CA VAL A 234 22.67 -0.50 6.17
C VAL A 234 22.31 0.91 5.69
N LEU A 235 21.11 1.09 5.16
CA LEU A 235 20.57 2.39 4.77
C LEU A 235 20.01 3.13 5.99
N ASN A 236 19.24 2.43 6.82
CA ASN A 236 18.70 2.93 8.07
C ASN A 236 18.31 1.76 9.00
N THR A 237 18.03 2.09 10.26
CA THR A 237 17.29 1.21 11.18
C THR A 237 15.91 1.81 11.38
N VAL A 238 14.87 0.97 11.33
CA VAL A 238 13.48 1.42 11.49
C VAL A 238 13.23 1.86 12.93
N SER A 239 12.28 2.77 13.11
CA SER A 239 11.86 3.25 14.43
C SER A 239 10.89 2.31 15.17
N ILE A 240 10.46 1.23 14.52
CA ILE A 240 9.57 0.21 15.08
C ILE A 240 10.35 -0.65 16.08
N SER A 241 9.80 -0.82 17.30
CA SER A 241 10.48 -1.59 18.34
C SER A 241 10.52 -3.10 18.01
N PRO A 242 11.51 -3.84 18.54
CA PRO A 242 11.60 -5.29 18.38
C PRO A 242 10.32 -6.03 18.79
N GLU A 243 9.63 -5.56 19.83
CA GLU A 243 8.37 -6.16 20.29
C GLU A 243 7.26 -6.02 19.23
N ILE A 244 7.16 -4.87 18.57
CA ILE A 244 6.18 -4.63 17.51
C ILE A 244 6.52 -5.45 16.26
N LEU A 245 7.81 -5.54 15.90
CA LEU A 245 8.26 -6.41 14.82
C LEU A 245 7.87 -7.88 15.09
N ASP A 246 8.04 -8.34 16.33
CA ASP A 246 7.65 -9.69 16.71
C ASP A 246 6.13 -9.91 16.66
N GLN A 247 5.31 -8.94 17.08
CA GLN A 247 3.85 -9.03 16.93
C GLN A 247 3.43 -9.19 15.46
N VAL A 248 4.07 -8.45 14.54
CA VAL A 248 3.80 -8.59 13.11
C VAL A 248 4.28 -9.93 12.58
N LYS A 249 5.47 -10.39 13.00
CA LYS A 249 6.03 -11.69 12.64
C LYS A 249 5.14 -12.85 13.10
N GLN A 250 4.57 -12.77 14.30
CA GLN A 250 3.55 -13.72 14.79
C GLN A 250 2.29 -13.70 13.92
N GLY A 251 1.81 -12.51 13.54
CA GLY A 251 0.72 -12.35 12.58
C GLY A 251 1.02 -12.98 11.22
N MET A 252 2.26 -12.84 10.72
CA MET A 252 2.71 -13.49 9.49
C MET A 252 2.73 -15.02 9.62
N ARG A 253 3.14 -15.57 10.77
CA ARG A 253 3.05 -17.02 11.04
C ARG A 253 1.60 -17.48 11.00
N ALA A 254 0.69 -16.73 11.62
CA ALA A 254 -0.73 -17.06 11.68
C ALA A 254 -1.41 -17.08 10.30
N VAL A 255 -0.85 -16.42 9.28
CA VAL A 255 -1.35 -16.49 7.90
C VAL A 255 -1.18 -17.87 7.26
N VAL A 256 -0.14 -18.60 7.66
CA VAL A 256 0.24 -19.91 7.11
C VAL A 256 -0.01 -21.06 8.09
N THR A 257 -0.68 -20.78 9.21
CA THR A 257 -1.04 -21.79 10.23
C THR A 257 -2.50 -21.66 10.65
N GLY A 258 -2.87 -22.37 11.71
CA GLY A 258 -4.23 -22.42 12.24
C GLY A 258 -5.06 -23.54 11.62
N SER A 259 -6.30 -23.68 12.08
CA SER A 259 -7.25 -24.67 11.60
C SER A 259 -8.68 -24.17 11.76
N GLY A 260 -9.62 -24.76 10.99
CA GLY A 260 -11.04 -24.41 11.04
C GLY A 260 -11.29 -22.91 10.89
N LYS A 261 -12.10 -22.35 11.79
CA LYS A 261 -12.43 -20.90 11.79
C LYS A 261 -11.22 -19.99 12.01
N ASN A 262 -10.11 -20.53 12.55
CA ASN A 262 -8.88 -19.78 12.82
C ASN A 262 -7.79 -19.97 11.75
N ALA A 263 -8.05 -20.71 10.67
CA ALA A 263 -7.08 -20.92 9.60
C ALA A 263 -6.70 -19.59 8.91
N GLY A 264 -5.40 -19.33 8.74
CA GLY A 264 -4.91 -18.18 7.98
C GLY A 264 -5.16 -18.30 6.48
N THR A 265 -5.09 -17.18 5.76
CA THR A 265 -5.41 -17.12 4.32
C THR A 265 -4.50 -17.98 3.42
N ALA A 266 -3.39 -18.49 3.93
CA ALA A 266 -2.43 -19.31 3.19
C ALA A 266 -2.05 -20.58 3.96
N GLN A 267 -2.89 -21.02 4.89
CA GLN A 267 -2.63 -22.14 5.78
C GLN A 267 -2.30 -23.45 5.04
N GLY A 268 -2.93 -23.70 3.90
CA GLY A 268 -2.72 -24.92 3.12
C GLY A 268 -1.44 -24.96 2.29
N ILE A 269 -0.79 -23.81 2.00
CA ILE A 269 0.30 -23.74 1.01
C ILE A 269 1.52 -24.57 1.46
N PHE A 270 1.88 -24.46 2.73
CA PHE A 270 3.07 -25.08 3.30
C PHE A 270 2.73 -26.27 4.22
N ALA A 271 1.47 -26.70 4.28
CA ALA A 271 0.99 -27.70 5.24
C ALA A 271 1.62 -29.09 5.05
N ASP A 272 2.04 -29.40 3.82
CA ASP A 272 2.73 -30.64 3.42
C ASP A 272 4.26 -30.51 3.44
N LEU A 273 4.82 -29.38 3.90
CA LEU A 273 6.26 -29.19 4.10
C LEU A 273 6.58 -29.23 5.60
N PRO A 274 6.99 -30.40 6.14
CA PRO A 274 7.17 -30.58 7.59
C PRO A 274 8.26 -29.66 8.17
N ASP A 275 9.28 -29.35 7.37
CA ASP A 275 10.41 -28.48 7.77
C ASP A 275 10.08 -26.99 7.68
N PHE A 276 8.96 -26.60 7.06
CA PHE A 276 8.62 -25.20 6.89
C PHE A 276 8.32 -24.55 8.24
N THR A 277 9.21 -23.65 8.64
CA THR A 277 8.96 -22.70 9.72
C THR A 277 9.11 -21.31 9.13
N GLY A 278 8.07 -20.48 9.20
CA GLY A 278 8.11 -19.19 8.54
C GLY A 278 6.81 -18.44 8.69
N GLY A 279 6.72 -17.29 8.05
CA GLY A 279 5.50 -16.50 8.02
C GLY A 279 5.28 -15.93 6.64
N ALA A 280 4.04 -15.55 6.36
CA ALA A 280 3.70 -14.92 5.10
C ALA A 280 2.64 -13.84 5.27
N LYS A 281 2.40 -13.10 4.20
CA LYS A 281 1.20 -12.28 4.05
C LYS A 281 0.71 -12.36 2.62
N THR A 282 -0.59 -12.58 2.47
CA THR A 282 -1.31 -12.53 1.20
C THR A 282 -1.69 -11.08 0.81
N GLY A 283 -1.89 -10.85 -0.47
CA GLY A 283 -2.42 -9.63 -1.07
C GLY A 283 -3.17 -9.92 -2.37
N THR A 284 -4.05 -8.99 -2.71
CA THR A 284 -4.87 -8.96 -3.92
C THR A 284 -4.84 -7.51 -4.41
N ALA A 285 -3.99 -7.23 -5.40
CA ALA A 285 -3.78 -5.87 -5.90
C ALA A 285 -4.71 -5.62 -7.10
N GLN A 286 -5.50 -4.55 -7.04
CA GLN A 286 -6.42 -4.19 -8.12
C GLN A 286 -5.64 -3.67 -9.32
N VAL A 287 -6.04 -4.09 -10.54
CA VAL A 287 -5.44 -3.58 -11.78
C VAL A 287 -6.19 -2.36 -12.31
N GLY A 288 -7.50 -2.26 -12.02
CA GLY A 288 -8.35 -1.16 -12.45
C GLY A 288 -9.27 -0.62 -11.34
N ASN A 289 -9.90 0.52 -11.63
CA ASN A 289 -10.92 1.11 -10.79
C ASN A 289 -12.23 0.33 -10.86
N ALA A 290 -13.06 0.44 -9.83
CA ALA A 290 -14.43 -0.05 -9.88
C ALA A 290 -15.16 0.55 -11.10
N ASN A 291 -15.97 -0.28 -11.79
CA ASN A 291 -16.72 0.06 -13.00
C ASN A 291 -15.89 0.25 -14.29
N THR A 292 -14.63 -0.19 -14.33
CA THR A 292 -13.88 -0.35 -15.60
C THR A 292 -13.79 -1.82 -16.00
N GLU A 293 -13.41 -2.11 -17.24
CA GLU A 293 -13.18 -3.49 -17.74
C GLU A 293 -12.19 -4.27 -16.85
N LEU A 294 -11.26 -3.56 -16.20
CA LEU A 294 -10.25 -4.13 -15.30
C LEU A 294 -10.66 -4.05 -13.82
N GLY A 295 -11.86 -3.57 -13.50
CA GLY A 295 -12.31 -3.34 -12.12
C GLY A 295 -12.49 -4.60 -11.28
N GLY A 296 -12.66 -5.76 -11.94
CA GLY A 296 -12.71 -7.08 -11.32
C GLY A 296 -11.43 -7.90 -11.50
N VAL A 297 -10.36 -7.28 -12.02
CA VAL A 297 -9.10 -7.95 -12.33
C VAL A 297 -8.08 -7.66 -11.23
N PHE A 298 -7.46 -8.72 -10.72
CA PHE A 298 -6.52 -8.61 -9.61
C PHE A 298 -5.24 -9.41 -9.85
N ASN A 299 -4.14 -8.85 -9.35
CA ASN A 299 -2.86 -9.54 -9.26
C ASN A 299 -2.75 -10.25 -7.90
N GLY A 300 -2.34 -11.51 -7.93
CA GLY A 300 -2.07 -12.28 -6.72
C GLY A 300 -0.70 -11.89 -6.16
N THR A 301 -0.66 -11.24 -5.00
CA THR A 301 0.59 -10.80 -4.34
C THR A 301 0.87 -11.61 -3.09
N PHE A 302 2.11 -12.06 -2.91
CA PHE A 302 2.51 -12.83 -1.74
C PHE A 302 3.89 -12.40 -1.26
N VAL A 303 4.04 -12.23 0.06
CA VAL A 303 5.35 -12.08 0.69
C VAL A 303 5.53 -13.14 1.76
N ALA A 304 6.73 -13.66 1.92
CA ALA A 304 7.03 -14.68 2.92
C ALA A 304 8.49 -14.67 3.35
N PHE A 305 8.79 -15.38 4.43
CA PHE A 305 10.15 -15.62 4.88
C PHE A 305 10.26 -16.98 5.58
N ALA A 306 11.47 -17.52 5.64
CA ALA A 306 11.80 -18.70 6.40
C ALA A 306 13.32 -18.77 6.69
N PRO A 307 13.78 -19.51 7.72
CA PRO A 307 13.04 -20.05 8.86
C PRO A 307 12.37 -18.99 9.76
N TYR A 308 11.51 -19.39 10.71
CA TYR A 308 10.87 -18.41 11.62
C TYR A 308 11.88 -17.76 12.57
N ASP A 309 12.67 -18.55 13.31
CA ASP A 309 13.53 -18.02 14.39
C ASP A 309 14.81 -17.35 13.87
N LYS A 310 15.42 -17.95 12.84
CA LYS A 310 16.63 -17.43 12.17
C LYS A 310 16.37 -17.28 10.68
N PRO A 311 15.65 -16.24 10.24
CA PRO A 311 15.31 -16.04 8.83
C PRO A 311 16.56 -16.02 7.95
N GLN A 312 16.53 -16.77 6.84
CA GLN A 312 17.62 -16.85 5.86
C GLN A 312 17.21 -16.29 4.50
N ILE A 313 15.92 -16.37 4.16
CA ILE A 313 15.38 -15.89 2.90
C ILE A 313 14.07 -15.13 3.11
N ALA A 314 13.92 -14.02 2.41
CA ALA A 314 12.66 -13.30 2.23
C ALA A 314 12.24 -13.37 0.76
N PHE A 315 10.94 -13.52 0.52
CA PHE A 315 10.34 -13.67 -0.80
C PHE A 315 9.27 -12.61 -1.00
N ALA A 316 9.19 -12.08 -2.21
CA ALA A 316 8.03 -11.34 -2.70
C ALA A 316 7.72 -11.79 -4.13
N GLY A 317 6.45 -12.08 -4.39
CA GLY A 317 5.97 -12.53 -5.70
C GLY A 317 4.65 -11.85 -6.07
N VAL A 318 4.53 -11.53 -7.36
CA VAL A 318 3.30 -11.05 -7.97
C VAL A 318 3.01 -11.94 -9.16
N VAL A 319 1.83 -12.56 -9.18
CA VAL A 319 1.29 -13.23 -10.35
C VAL A 319 0.23 -12.32 -10.94
N GLU A 320 0.52 -11.77 -12.11
CA GLU A 320 -0.42 -10.92 -12.84
C GLU A 320 -1.69 -11.71 -13.18
N PHE A 321 -2.85 -11.09 -13.03
CA PHE A 321 -4.16 -11.74 -13.20
C PHE A 321 -4.38 -12.96 -12.29
N GLY A 322 -3.53 -13.15 -11.27
CA GLY A 322 -3.53 -14.30 -10.37
C GLY A 322 -4.48 -14.18 -9.18
N GLU A 323 -5.45 -13.26 -9.22
CA GLU A 323 -6.49 -13.04 -8.22
C GLU A 323 -5.97 -12.88 -6.77
N HIS A 324 -5.94 -13.98 -6.02
CA HIS A 324 -5.52 -14.02 -4.63
C HIS A 324 -4.10 -14.59 -4.51
N GLY A 325 -3.21 -13.87 -3.83
CA GLY A 325 -1.83 -14.33 -3.66
C GLY A 325 -1.68 -15.66 -2.92
N GLY A 326 -2.66 -16.03 -2.07
CA GLY A 326 -2.70 -17.35 -1.42
C GLY A 326 -3.06 -18.51 -2.36
N SER A 327 -3.61 -18.20 -3.54
CA SER A 327 -4.00 -19.18 -4.56
C SER A 327 -2.99 -19.27 -5.70
N THR A 328 -2.05 -18.30 -5.80
CA THR A 328 -1.10 -18.19 -6.91
C THR A 328 0.32 -17.97 -6.44
N ALA A 329 0.72 -16.72 -6.18
CA ALA A 329 2.10 -16.34 -5.83
C ALA A 329 2.67 -17.09 -4.60
N GLY A 330 1.83 -17.56 -3.69
CA GLY A 330 2.24 -18.38 -2.56
C GLY A 330 2.79 -19.76 -2.96
N TYR A 331 2.27 -20.39 -4.01
CA TYR A 331 2.83 -21.65 -4.53
C TYR A 331 4.20 -21.43 -5.18
N VAL A 332 4.44 -20.26 -5.77
CA VAL A 332 5.79 -19.87 -6.24
C VAL A 332 6.75 -19.72 -5.06
N ALA A 333 6.30 -19.10 -3.97
CA ALA A 333 7.08 -18.99 -2.74
C ALA A 333 7.46 -20.38 -2.17
N LYS A 334 6.49 -21.32 -2.16
CA LYS A 334 6.71 -22.72 -1.77
C LYS A 334 7.81 -23.36 -2.61
N ALA A 335 7.71 -23.29 -3.93
CA ALA A 335 8.71 -23.86 -4.83
C ALA A 335 10.10 -23.23 -4.63
N ALA A 336 10.17 -21.91 -4.44
CA ALA A 336 11.42 -21.21 -4.17
C ALA A 336 12.08 -21.67 -2.86
N PHE A 337 11.30 -21.80 -1.77
CA PHE A 337 11.83 -22.29 -0.50
C PHE A 337 12.25 -23.75 -0.55
N MET A 338 11.47 -24.62 -1.19
CA MET A 338 11.87 -26.01 -1.42
C MET A 338 13.20 -26.09 -2.17
N LYS A 339 13.39 -25.26 -3.20
CA LYS A 339 14.64 -25.22 -3.96
C LYS A 339 15.81 -24.69 -3.14
N TYR A 340 15.60 -23.63 -2.36
CA TYR A 340 16.65 -23.01 -1.54
C TYR A 340 17.13 -23.93 -0.41
N PHE A 341 16.20 -24.55 0.32
CA PHE A 341 16.52 -25.40 1.48
C PHE A 341 16.69 -26.88 1.14
N GLY A 342 16.32 -27.32 -0.07
CA GLY A 342 16.25 -28.74 -0.41
C GLY A 342 15.11 -29.49 0.29
N TRP A 343 14.10 -28.78 0.80
CA TRP A 343 12.94 -29.39 1.47
C TRP A 343 12.10 -30.21 0.50
N LYS A 344 11.50 -31.28 1.05
CA LYS A 344 10.62 -32.19 0.30
C LYS A 344 9.21 -32.14 0.88
N THR A 345 8.23 -32.36 0.02
CA THR A 345 6.86 -32.60 0.45
C THR A 345 6.77 -33.92 1.20
N ALA A 346 5.88 -33.99 2.17
CA ALA A 346 5.52 -35.24 2.84
C ALA A 346 4.67 -36.17 1.94
N ASN A 347 4.15 -35.63 0.83
CA ASN A 347 3.41 -36.34 -0.20
C ASN A 347 4.29 -36.70 -1.40
#